data_AF-A0A7C5MM61-F1
#
_entry.id   AF-A0A7C5MM61-F1
#
_cell.length_a   1.000
_cell.length_b   1.000
_cell.length_c   1.000
_cell.angle_alpha   90.00
_cell.angle_beta   90.00
_cell.angle_gamma   90.00
#
_symmetry.space_group_name_H-M   'P 1'
#
loop_
_entity.id
_entity.type
_entity.pdbx_description
1 polymer ?
#
loop_
_entity_poly.entity_id
_entity_poly.type
_entity_poly.pdbx_seq_one_letter_code
_entity_poly.pdbx_strand_id
1 'polypeptide(L)'
;MVWEIMLLTLTRNLEKALLQQIADRYKVHYDSLNFPVPPRIEFGELALPVAFDLARKLGRPPIEIARELAAGAQDLPALWKVEVAGGGYLNFHLDRAAFVSQLAQSIEQGHFGLIAGAGEAGKIIVEHTNINPNKAAHIGHLRNAALGDAFVRCLRFLGCEVEVQNYLDNTGVQVADVVVGLERMEGLTLDQVAAIGGKFDYYCWDIYARVADFYRQSEENLKWRSLTLQAIEAGNNPTAQLAEHVAMRIVQAHLATMARINVHYDLLPRESEILHLRFWEKAYQLLKERGVIYFVDQGKNR
;
A
#
# COMPACT_ATOMS: atom_id res chain seq x y z
N MET A 1 1.66 28.15 -12.61
CA MET A 1 2.56 29.01 -11.80
C MET A 1 2.26 28.99 -10.28
N VAL A 2 1.25 28.28 -9.75
CA VAL A 2 0.96 28.25 -8.29
C VAL A 2 1.46 26.95 -7.60
N TRP A 3 1.94 25.97 -8.37
CA TRP A 3 2.29 24.62 -7.88
C TRP A 3 3.74 24.48 -7.38
N GLU A 4 4.55 25.54 -7.47
CA GLU A 4 6.02 25.43 -7.34
C GLU A 4 6.55 25.64 -5.90
N ILE A 5 5.72 26.09 -4.96
CA ILE A 5 6.21 26.64 -3.68
C ILE A 5 5.65 25.85 -2.49
N MET A 6 5.90 24.55 -2.51
CA MET A 6 6.04 23.75 -1.29
C MET A 6 7.52 23.59 -0.99
N LEU A 7 7.91 23.55 0.29
CA LEU A 7 9.32 23.35 0.67
C LEU A 7 9.92 22.14 -0.05
N LEU A 8 9.17 21.04 -0.15
CA LEU A 8 9.61 19.84 -0.88
C LEU A 8 9.84 20.09 -2.38
N THR A 9 8.94 20.83 -3.05
CA THR A 9 9.07 21.16 -4.48
C THR A 9 10.25 22.10 -4.71
N LEU A 10 10.43 23.10 -3.83
CA LEU A 10 11.60 23.98 -3.83
C LEU A 10 12.89 23.19 -3.65
N THR A 11 12.95 22.29 -2.66
CA THR A 11 14.11 21.44 -2.42
C THR A 11 14.42 20.57 -3.63
N ARG A 12 13.40 19.98 -4.30
CA ARG A 12 13.60 19.18 -5.52
C ARG A 12 14.12 20.00 -6.70
N ASN A 13 13.59 21.21 -6.89
CA ASN A 13 14.05 22.12 -7.96
C ASN A 13 15.49 22.58 -7.69
N LEU A 14 15.79 22.92 -6.44
CA LEU A 14 17.13 23.26 -5.98
C LEU A 14 18.10 22.09 -6.17
N GLU A 15 17.72 20.88 -5.76
CA GLU A 15 18.48 19.66 -5.95
C GLU A 15 18.80 19.43 -7.41
N LYS A 16 17.80 19.50 -8.29
CA LYS A 16 17.98 19.32 -9.74
C LYS A 16 18.96 20.33 -10.33
N ALA A 17 18.83 21.60 -9.96
CA ALA A 17 19.73 22.66 -10.44
C ALA A 17 21.17 22.43 -9.95
N LEU A 18 21.35 22.07 -8.68
CA LEU A 18 22.66 21.83 -8.08
C LEU A 18 23.33 20.56 -8.61
N LEU A 19 22.57 19.47 -8.83
CA LEU A 19 23.08 18.26 -9.48
C LEU A 19 23.61 18.57 -10.88
N GLN A 20 22.87 19.36 -11.66
CA GLN A 20 23.30 19.79 -12.99
C GLN A 20 24.56 20.66 -12.91
N GLN A 21 24.59 21.65 -12.01
CA GLN A 21 25.75 22.51 -11.80
C GLN A 21 27.01 21.73 -11.40
N ILE A 22 26.87 20.76 -10.50
CA ILE A 22 27.98 19.89 -10.05
C ILE A 22 28.49 19.04 -11.22
N ALA A 23 27.58 18.43 -11.99
CA ALA A 23 27.93 17.63 -13.16
C ALA A 23 28.66 18.46 -14.21
N ASP A 24 28.17 19.66 -14.52
CA ASP A 24 28.76 20.52 -15.55
C ASP A 24 30.14 21.04 -15.15
N ARG A 25 30.28 21.52 -13.91
CA ARG A 25 31.49 22.18 -13.41
C ARG A 25 32.58 21.21 -12.98
N TYR A 26 32.22 20.14 -12.27
CA TYR A 26 33.19 19.24 -11.63
C TYR A 26 33.27 17.87 -12.29
N LYS A 27 32.39 17.54 -13.25
CA LYS A 27 32.30 16.21 -13.88
C LYS A 27 32.09 15.08 -12.84
N VAL A 28 31.40 15.41 -11.74
CA VAL A 28 31.00 14.46 -10.69
C VAL A 28 29.49 14.29 -10.75
N HIS A 29 29.03 13.05 -10.65
CA HIS A 29 27.60 12.72 -10.64
C HIS A 29 27.18 12.20 -9.26
N TYR A 30 25.98 12.59 -8.84
CA TYR A 30 25.28 12.09 -7.66
C TYR A 30 23.86 11.71 -8.06
N ASP A 31 23.31 10.69 -7.42
CA ASP A 31 21.90 10.31 -7.63
C ASP A 31 20.95 11.27 -6.90
N SER A 32 21.38 11.78 -5.73
CA SER A 32 20.64 12.74 -4.92
C SER A 32 21.59 13.55 -4.03
N LEU A 33 21.09 14.68 -3.54
CA LEU A 33 21.75 15.56 -2.57
C LEU A 33 20.97 15.55 -1.25
N ASN A 34 21.70 15.56 -0.13
CA ASN A 34 21.09 15.60 1.18
C ASN A 34 20.94 17.05 1.66
N PHE A 35 19.70 17.46 1.96
CA PHE A 35 19.36 18.77 2.51
C PHE A 35 18.90 18.67 3.97
N PRO A 36 19.81 18.49 4.95
CA PRO A 36 19.42 18.51 6.35
C PRO A 36 18.80 19.85 6.75
N VAL A 37 17.82 19.80 7.65
CA VAL A 37 17.28 21.00 8.30
C VAL A 37 18.36 21.58 9.22
N PRO A 38 18.72 22.87 9.07
CA PRO A 38 19.71 23.49 9.94
C PRO A 38 19.28 23.48 11.41
N PRO A 39 20.21 23.37 12.37
CA PRO A 39 19.88 23.32 13.80
C PRO A 39 19.33 24.64 14.36
N ARG A 40 19.50 25.75 13.62
CA ARG A 40 18.99 27.08 13.95
C ARG A 40 18.52 27.76 12.67
N ILE A 41 17.39 28.45 12.76
CA ILE A 41 16.75 29.16 11.63
C ILE A 41 17.60 30.32 11.07
N GLU A 42 18.57 30.81 11.85
CA GLU A 42 19.57 31.79 11.41
C GLU A 42 20.49 31.24 10.31
N PHE A 43 20.61 29.92 10.19
CA PHE A 43 21.35 29.25 9.12
C PHE A 43 20.47 28.91 7.91
N GLY A 44 19.26 29.48 7.83
CA GLY A 44 18.33 29.26 6.71
C GLY A 44 17.39 28.08 6.92
N GLU A 45 16.62 27.78 5.88
CA GLU A 45 15.61 26.71 5.88
C GLU A 45 16.21 25.37 5.43
N LEU A 46 17.25 25.39 4.60
CA LEU A 46 17.95 24.20 4.11
C LEU A 46 19.46 24.40 4.23
N ALA A 47 20.20 23.34 4.57
CA ALA A 47 21.65 23.30 4.45
C ALA A 47 22.08 22.23 3.46
N LEU A 48 23.22 22.40 2.81
CA LEU A 48 23.83 21.41 1.93
C LEU A 48 25.33 21.27 2.24
N PRO A 49 25.78 20.11 2.76
CA PRO A 49 27.19 19.85 3.07
C PRO A 49 27.98 19.28 1.88
N VAL A 50 27.45 19.29 0.66
CA VAL A 50 28.04 18.58 -0.50
C VAL A 50 29.48 19.01 -0.79
N ALA A 51 29.86 20.25 -0.45
CA ALA A 51 31.19 20.76 -0.69
C ALA A 51 32.28 19.98 0.05
N PHE A 52 31.99 19.38 1.21
CA PHE A 52 32.96 18.53 1.94
C PHE A 52 33.24 17.21 1.21
N ASP A 53 32.23 16.63 0.56
CA ASP A 53 32.43 15.44 -0.24
C ASP A 53 33.19 15.76 -1.53
N LEU A 54 32.79 16.82 -2.22
CA LEU A 54 33.49 17.31 -3.42
C LEU A 54 34.94 17.70 -3.13
N ALA A 55 35.23 18.29 -1.97
CA ALA A 55 36.59 18.63 -1.55
C ALA A 55 37.52 17.39 -1.53
N ARG A 56 37.03 16.26 -1.03
CA ARG A 56 37.77 15.00 -1.01
C ARG A 56 38.00 14.44 -2.41
N LYS A 57 37.00 14.55 -3.30
CA LYS A 57 37.07 14.06 -4.68
C LYS A 57 37.97 14.93 -5.57
N LEU A 58 37.96 16.25 -5.34
CA LEU A 58 38.65 17.23 -6.20
C LEU A 58 40.00 17.68 -5.63
N GLY A 59 40.31 17.37 -4.37
CA GLY A 59 41.52 17.84 -3.70
C GLY A 59 41.55 19.36 -3.47
N ARG A 60 40.38 19.99 -3.28
CA ARG A 60 40.22 21.45 -3.15
C ARG A 60 39.61 21.83 -1.79
N PRO A 61 39.87 23.05 -1.27
CA PRO A 61 39.22 23.52 -0.05
C PRO A 61 37.68 23.53 -0.17
N PRO A 62 36.92 22.93 0.78
CA PRO A 62 35.46 22.90 0.72
C PRO A 62 34.81 24.28 0.64
N ILE A 63 35.42 25.29 1.28
CA ILE A 63 34.92 26.66 1.27
C ILE A 63 34.93 27.29 -0.15
N GLU A 64 35.90 26.94 -0.99
CA GLU A 64 35.96 27.44 -2.37
C GLU A 64 34.87 26.82 -3.22
N ILE A 65 34.69 25.49 -3.10
CA ILE A 65 33.63 24.75 -3.78
C ILE A 65 32.26 25.28 -3.37
N ALA A 66 32.05 25.51 -2.07
CA ALA A 66 30.79 26.03 -1.56
C ALA A 66 30.47 27.44 -2.12
N ARG A 67 31.49 28.31 -2.26
CA ARG A 67 31.31 29.64 -2.88
C ARG A 67 30.97 29.55 -4.36
N GLU A 68 31.63 28.67 -5.11
CA GLU A 68 31.34 28.43 -6.53
C GLU A 68 29.92 27.89 -6.74
N LEU A 69 29.50 26.96 -5.88
CA LEU A 69 28.15 26.42 -5.90
C LEU A 69 27.11 27.48 -5.53
N ALA A 70 27.33 28.22 -4.44
CA ALA A 70 26.45 29.28 -3.99
C ALA A 70 26.24 30.36 -5.06
N ALA A 71 27.30 30.76 -5.78
CA ALA A 71 27.20 31.75 -6.86
C ALA A 71 26.27 31.31 -8.00
N GLY A 72 26.27 30.04 -8.36
CA GLY A 72 25.34 29.52 -9.40
C GLY A 72 23.92 29.25 -8.91
N ALA A 73 23.70 29.25 -7.58
CA ALA A 73 22.40 29.00 -6.98
C ALA A 73 21.64 30.28 -6.59
N GLN A 74 22.30 31.46 -6.61
CA GLN A 74 21.69 32.73 -6.20
C GLN A 74 20.49 33.16 -7.05
N ASP A 75 20.47 32.78 -8.34
CA ASP A 75 19.40 33.16 -9.27
C ASP A 75 18.20 32.18 -9.25
N LEU A 76 18.21 31.18 -8.36
CA LEU A 76 17.12 30.22 -8.29
C LEU A 76 15.86 30.88 -7.68
N PRO A 77 14.67 30.68 -8.29
CA PRO A 77 13.42 31.22 -7.77
C PRO A 77 13.18 30.85 -6.30
N ALA A 78 12.53 31.76 -5.57
CA ALA A 78 12.13 31.61 -4.16
C ALA A 78 13.26 31.64 -3.11
N LEU A 79 14.52 31.82 -3.51
CA LEU A 79 15.63 32.06 -2.59
C LEU A 79 15.81 33.56 -2.35
N TRP A 80 16.01 33.93 -1.08
CA TRP A 80 16.46 35.28 -0.70
C TRP A 80 17.98 35.40 -0.74
N LYS A 81 18.69 34.39 -0.21
CA LYS A 81 20.17 34.32 -0.29
C LYS A 81 20.67 32.90 -0.09
N VAL A 82 21.89 32.66 -0.58
CA VAL A 82 22.69 31.47 -0.25
C VAL A 82 23.94 31.91 0.50
N GLU A 83 24.10 31.45 1.72
CA GLU A 83 25.22 31.80 2.60
C GLU A 83 26.18 30.62 2.73
N VAL A 84 27.49 30.88 2.66
CA VAL A 84 28.51 29.87 2.90
C VAL A 84 29.00 29.96 4.34
N ALA A 85 28.85 28.88 5.11
CA ALA A 85 29.16 28.85 6.54
C ALA A 85 30.00 27.62 6.95
N GLY A 86 30.56 27.66 8.17
CA GLY A 86 31.11 26.47 8.85
C GLY A 86 32.18 25.69 8.06
N GLY A 87 32.94 26.36 7.19
CA GLY A 87 34.01 25.76 6.39
C GLY A 87 33.59 25.15 5.05
N GLY A 88 32.29 25.16 4.69
CA GLY A 88 31.83 24.61 3.41
C GLY A 88 30.33 24.26 3.32
N TYR A 89 29.51 24.59 4.32
CA TYR A 89 28.07 24.44 4.20
C TYR A 89 27.49 25.52 3.27
N LEU A 90 26.55 25.13 2.41
CA LEU A 90 25.67 26.07 1.73
C LEU A 90 24.35 26.14 2.50
N ASN A 91 24.03 27.32 3.02
CA ASN A 91 22.82 27.61 3.77
C ASN A 91 21.87 28.39 2.86
N PHE A 92 20.71 27.83 2.57
CA PHE A 92 19.70 28.44 1.70
C PHE A 92 18.65 29.13 2.55
N HIS A 93 18.48 30.42 2.30
CA HIS A 93 17.44 31.23 2.91
C HIS A 93 16.36 31.48 1.87
N LEU A 94 15.13 31.11 2.19
CA LEU A 94 13.98 31.39 1.35
C LEU A 94 13.57 32.86 1.45
N ASP A 95 12.97 33.38 0.38
CA ASP A 95 12.13 34.57 0.50
C ASP A 95 10.87 34.19 1.28
N ARG A 96 10.92 34.41 2.60
CA ARG A 96 9.84 34.02 3.52
C ARG A 96 8.52 34.72 3.21
N ALA A 97 8.56 35.97 2.77
CA ALA A 97 7.34 36.72 2.46
C ALA A 97 6.66 36.13 1.22
N ALA A 98 7.44 35.89 0.15
CA ALA A 98 6.94 35.23 -1.05
C ALA A 98 6.46 33.80 -0.76
N PHE A 99 7.21 33.04 0.04
CA PHE A 99 6.84 31.68 0.43
C PHE A 99 5.51 31.62 1.20
N VAL A 100 5.36 32.45 2.23
CA VAL A 100 4.13 32.49 3.04
C VAL A 100 2.93 32.95 2.21
N SER A 101 3.10 33.96 1.36
CA SER A 101 2.02 34.43 0.47
C SER A 101 1.53 33.33 -0.46
N GLN A 102 2.45 32.55 -1.03
CA GLN A 102 2.10 31.46 -1.94
C GLN A 102 1.53 30.24 -1.21
N LEU A 103 2.04 29.94 -0.03
CA LEU A 103 1.47 28.92 0.84
C LEU A 103 0.00 29.25 1.17
N ALA A 104 -0.28 30.49 1.59
CA ALA A 104 -1.65 30.95 1.86
C ALA A 104 -2.54 30.83 0.62
N GLN A 105 -2.07 31.27 -0.55
CA GLN A 105 -2.79 31.13 -1.82
C GLN A 105 -3.08 29.66 -2.16
N SER A 106 -2.12 28.75 -1.94
CA SER A 106 -2.30 27.32 -2.20
C SER A 106 -3.38 26.71 -1.30
N ILE A 107 -3.47 27.16 -0.04
CA ILE A 107 -4.51 26.71 0.90
C ILE A 107 -5.88 27.23 0.47
N GLU A 108 -5.99 28.52 0.15
CA GLU A 108 -7.24 29.14 -0.31
C GLU A 108 -7.80 28.50 -1.58
N GLN A 109 -6.91 28.06 -2.47
CA GLN A 109 -7.29 27.35 -3.71
C GLN A 109 -7.55 25.86 -3.52
N GLY A 110 -7.34 25.31 -2.33
CA GLY A 110 -7.47 23.86 -2.06
C GLY A 110 -6.36 23.01 -2.69
N HIS A 111 -5.22 23.63 -3.03
CA HIS A 111 -4.07 22.99 -3.67
C HIS A 111 -2.94 22.62 -2.69
N PHE A 112 -3.07 22.97 -1.41
CA PHE A 112 -2.06 22.65 -0.41
C PHE A 112 -1.77 21.14 -0.37
N GLY A 113 -0.51 20.74 -0.48
CA GLY A 113 -0.11 19.32 -0.44
C GLY A 113 -0.26 18.57 -1.77
N LEU A 114 -0.84 19.19 -2.80
CA LEU A 114 -0.97 18.58 -4.13
C LEU A 114 0.33 18.74 -4.94
N ILE A 115 0.64 17.73 -5.75
CA ILE A 115 1.80 17.73 -6.64
C ILE A 115 1.29 17.67 -8.08
N ALA A 116 1.82 18.53 -8.95
CA ALA A 116 1.46 18.52 -10.36
C ALA A 116 1.78 17.15 -11.01
N GLY A 117 0.86 16.64 -11.83
CA GLY A 117 1.02 15.37 -12.55
C GLY A 117 0.80 14.09 -11.72
N ALA A 118 0.51 14.18 -10.42
CA ALA A 118 0.27 12.98 -9.59
C ALA A 118 -0.93 12.13 -10.07
N GLY A 119 -1.95 12.76 -10.66
CA GLY A 119 -3.10 12.08 -11.26
C GLY A 119 -2.84 11.42 -12.62
N GLU A 120 -1.64 11.59 -13.21
CA GLU A 120 -1.32 11.05 -14.55
C GLU A 120 -0.88 9.57 -14.51
N ALA A 121 -0.79 8.97 -13.32
CA ALA A 121 -0.29 7.60 -13.12
C ALA A 121 -1.21 6.48 -13.64
N GLY A 122 -2.33 6.82 -14.28
CA GLY A 122 -3.38 5.86 -14.65
C GLY A 122 -4.14 5.34 -13.44
N LYS A 123 -4.96 4.31 -13.66
CA LYS A 123 -5.75 3.67 -12.60
C LYS A 123 -4.85 2.90 -11.63
N ILE A 124 -4.98 3.19 -10.34
CA ILE A 124 -4.30 2.49 -9.24
C ILE A 124 -5.29 1.53 -8.58
N ILE A 125 -4.87 0.28 -8.39
CA ILE A 125 -5.61 -0.69 -7.57
C ILE A 125 -4.91 -0.79 -6.21
N VAL A 126 -5.66 -0.57 -5.14
CA VAL A 126 -5.18 -0.81 -3.77
C VAL A 126 -6.00 -1.93 -3.16
N GLU A 127 -5.36 -3.05 -2.91
CA GLU A 127 -5.97 -4.19 -2.22
C GLU A 127 -5.60 -4.17 -0.74
N HIS A 128 -6.60 -4.28 0.15
CA HIS A 128 -6.35 -4.37 1.58
C HIS A 128 -7.48 -5.10 2.32
N THR A 129 -7.28 -5.31 3.63
CA THR A 129 -8.19 -6.04 4.53
C THR A 129 -8.16 -7.56 4.34
N ASN A 130 -8.67 -8.09 3.22
CA ASN A 130 -8.65 -9.50 2.82
C ASN A 130 -8.89 -10.50 3.97
N ILE A 131 -9.97 -10.30 4.72
CA ILE A 131 -10.30 -11.20 5.83
C ILE A 131 -11.00 -12.42 5.25
N ASN A 132 -10.48 -13.61 5.56
CA ASN A 132 -11.16 -14.84 5.21
C ASN A 132 -12.56 -14.86 5.87
N PRO A 133 -13.62 -15.21 5.12
CA PRO A 133 -14.99 -15.10 5.59
C PRO A 133 -15.39 -16.30 6.45
N ASN A 134 -14.63 -16.58 7.51
CA ASN A 134 -14.82 -17.70 8.43
C ASN A 134 -15.07 -17.27 9.89
N LYS A 135 -14.79 -16.02 10.25
CA LYS A 135 -14.91 -15.51 11.62
C LYS A 135 -15.09 -14.00 11.65
N ALA A 136 -15.43 -13.44 12.82
CA ALA A 136 -15.46 -12.00 13.03
C ALA A 136 -14.09 -11.32 12.83
N ALA A 137 -14.12 -10.05 12.45
CA ALA A 137 -12.90 -9.23 12.35
C ALA A 137 -12.31 -8.93 13.75
N HIS A 138 -10.99 -8.79 13.85
CA HIS A 138 -10.29 -8.44 15.10
C HIS A 138 -9.20 -7.39 14.89
N ILE A 139 -8.54 -6.97 15.98
CA ILE A 139 -7.52 -5.90 15.98
C ILE A 139 -6.37 -6.12 15.00
N GLY A 140 -6.05 -7.39 14.68
CA GLY A 140 -5.04 -7.72 13.67
C GLY A 140 -5.44 -7.29 12.27
N HIS A 141 -6.73 -7.39 11.93
CA HIS A 141 -7.27 -6.93 10.66
C HIS A 141 -7.44 -5.41 10.61
N LEU A 142 -7.70 -4.77 11.76
CA LEU A 142 -7.81 -3.31 11.84
C LEU A 142 -6.55 -2.62 11.31
N ARG A 143 -5.36 -3.15 11.64
CA ARG A 143 -4.09 -2.59 11.14
C ARG A 143 -4.05 -2.55 9.62
N ASN A 144 -4.39 -3.66 8.96
CA ASN A 144 -4.37 -3.74 7.49
C ASN A 144 -5.41 -2.78 6.89
N ALA A 145 -6.66 -2.85 7.37
CA ALA A 145 -7.73 -1.98 6.91
C ALA A 145 -7.41 -0.49 7.05
N ALA A 146 -6.89 -0.08 8.22
CA ALA A 146 -6.55 1.33 8.48
C ALA A 146 -5.35 1.81 7.65
N LEU A 147 -4.32 0.99 7.47
CA LEU A 147 -3.16 1.35 6.64
C LEU A 147 -3.55 1.47 5.17
N GLY A 148 -4.32 0.49 4.66
CA GLY A 148 -4.81 0.49 3.28
C GLY A 148 -5.70 1.70 3.00
N ASP A 149 -6.70 1.95 3.84
CA ASP A 149 -7.63 3.07 3.66
C ASP A 149 -6.93 4.43 3.80
N ALA A 150 -5.96 4.58 4.73
CA ALA A 150 -5.15 5.80 4.82
C ALA A 150 -4.33 6.03 3.54
N PHE A 151 -3.75 4.96 2.98
CA PHE A 151 -3.01 5.06 1.72
C PHE A 151 -3.91 5.43 0.54
N VAL A 152 -5.10 4.83 0.44
CA VAL A 152 -6.13 5.19 -0.55
C VAL A 152 -6.49 6.67 -0.44
N ARG A 153 -6.72 7.17 0.78
CA ARG A 153 -7.04 8.59 1.00
C ARG A 153 -5.92 9.52 0.54
N CYS A 154 -4.67 9.17 0.82
CA CYS A 154 -3.51 9.93 0.33
C CYS A 154 -3.44 9.94 -1.20
N LEU A 155 -3.64 8.80 -1.85
CA LEU A 155 -3.64 8.71 -3.32
C LEU A 155 -4.78 9.51 -3.95
N ARG A 156 -6.01 9.38 -3.43
CA ARG A 156 -7.17 10.16 -3.88
C ARG A 156 -6.97 11.65 -3.65
N PHE A 157 -6.38 12.03 -2.51
CA PHE A 157 -6.01 13.41 -2.23
C PHE A 157 -5.04 13.95 -3.28
N LEU A 158 -4.04 13.16 -3.71
CA LEU A 158 -3.12 13.52 -4.79
C LEU A 158 -3.77 13.53 -6.20
N GLY A 159 -5.07 13.25 -6.31
CA GLY A 159 -5.80 13.24 -7.58
C GLY A 159 -5.65 11.95 -8.39
N CYS A 160 -5.12 10.87 -7.80
CA CYS A 160 -5.07 9.57 -8.46
C CYS A 160 -6.46 8.93 -8.56
N GLU A 161 -6.73 8.26 -9.69
CA GLU A 161 -7.87 7.34 -9.80
C GLU A 161 -7.54 6.05 -9.04
N VAL A 162 -8.30 5.75 -7.98
CA VAL A 162 -8.04 4.61 -7.09
C VAL A 162 -9.27 3.72 -6.98
N GLU A 163 -9.11 2.44 -7.35
CA GLU A 163 -10.04 1.36 -7.05
C GLU A 163 -9.55 0.56 -5.84
N VAL A 164 -10.40 0.44 -4.83
CA VAL A 164 -10.13 -0.29 -3.60
C VAL A 164 -10.70 -1.69 -3.71
N GLN A 165 -9.84 -2.70 -3.56
CA GLN A 165 -10.22 -4.11 -3.60
C GLN A 165 -10.10 -4.77 -2.22
N ASN A 166 -11.02 -5.69 -1.92
CA ASN A 166 -10.93 -6.59 -0.78
C ASN A 166 -11.25 -8.00 -1.26
N TYR A 167 -10.18 -8.79 -1.42
CA TYR A 167 -10.23 -10.15 -1.89
C TYR A 167 -10.87 -11.07 -0.85
N LEU A 168 -11.79 -11.91 -1.32
CA LEU A 168 -12.58 -12.82 -0.50
C LEU A 168 -12.29 -14.28 -0.90
N ASP A 169 -11.60 -15.00 -0.02
CA ASP A 169 -11.42 -16.44 -0.18
C ASP A 169 -12.66 -17.20 0.34
N ASN A 170 -13.75 -17.17 -0.43
CA ASN A 170 -15.00 -17.84 -0.06
C ASN A 170 -14.99 -19.36 -0.31
N THR A 171 -13.95 -19.88 -0.96
CA THR A 171 -13.80 -21.32 -1.25
C THR A 171 -12.68 -21.98 -0.43
N GLY A 172 -11.96 -21.21 0.37
CA GLY A 172 -10.78 -21.68 1.08
C GLY A 172 -11.05 -22.63 2.25
N VAL A 173 -9.96 -23.22 2.73
CA VAL A 173 -9.96 -24.21 3.83
C VAL A 173 -10.61 -23.69 5.11
N GLN A 174 -10.54 -22.38 5.37
CA GLN A 174 -11.10 -21.80 6.59
C GLN A 174 -12.63 -21.72 6.55
N VAL A 175 -13.23 -21.48 5.37
CA VAL A 175 -14.67 -21.59 5.18
C VAL A 175 -15.08 -23.05 5.30
N ALA A 176 -14.34 -23.96 4.68
CA ALA A 176 -14.58 -25.40 4.80
C ALA A 176 -14.58 -25.87 6.26
N ASP A 177 -13.65 -25.38 7.10
CA ASP A 177 -13.60 -25.70 8.52
C ASP A 177 -14.88 -25.27 9.26
N VAL A 178 -15.39 -24.06 8.99
CA VAL A 178 -16.65 -23.61 9.60
C VAL A 178 -17.83 -24.45 9.13
N VAL A 179 -17.89 -24.78 7.84
CA VAL A 179 -18.94 -25.63 7.26
C VAL A 179 -18.92 -27.02 7.90
N VAL A 180 -17.74 -27.63 8.09
CA VAL A 180 -17.59 -28.88 8.85
C VAL A 180 -18.13 -28.73 10.26
N GLY A 181 -17.80 -27.64 10.95
CA GLY A 181 -18.30 -27.41 12.30
C GLY A 181 -19.83 -27.30 12.36
N LEU A 182 -20.44 -26.60 11.41
CA LEU A 182 -21.90 -26.46 11.33
C LEU A 182 -22.59 -27.79 10.98
N GLU A 183 -22.11 -28.51 9.95
CA GLU A 183 -22.75 -29.74 9.48
C GLU A 183 -22.45 -30.96 10.37
N ARG A 184 -21.21 -31.11 10.83
CA ARG A 184 -20.72 -32.35 11.46
C ARG A 184 -20.68 -32.28 12.98
N MET A 185 -20.38 -31.11 13.56
CA MET A 185 -20.35 -30.96 15.01
C MET A 185 -21.72 -30.54 15.55
N GLU A 186 -22.40 -29.62 14.88
CA GLU A 186 -23.69 -29.07 15.32
C GLU A 186 -24.89 -29.72 14.60
N GLY A 187 -24.68 -30.47 13.50
CA GLY A 187 -25.73 -31.17 12.78
C GLY A 187 -26.73 -30.25 12.07
N LEU A 188 -26.31 -29.02 11.73
CA LEU A 188 -27.18 -27.99 11.18
C LEU A 188 -27.31 -28.09 9.66
N THR A 189 -28.55 -27.88 9.20
CA THR A 189 -28.88 -27.69 7.79
C THR A 189 -28.76 -26.21 7.39
N LEU A 190 -28.77 -25.93 6.08
CA LEU A 190 -28.75 -24.57 5.55
C LEU A 190 -29.86 -23.68 6.14
N ASP A 191 -31.10 -24.16 6.19
CA ASP A 191 -32.24 -23.39 6.70
C ASP A 191 -32.07 -23.03 8.18
N GLN A 192 -31.51 -23.96 8.97
CA GLN A 192 -31.21 -23.72 10.38
C GLN A 192 -30.09 -22.69 10.54
N VAL A 193 -29.02 -22.77 9.74
CA VAL A 193 -27.93 -21.79 9.74
C VAL A 193 -28.43 -20.41 9.32
N ALA A 194 -29.29 -20.33 8.30
CA ALA A 194 -29.90 -19.09 7.85
C ALA A 194 -30.79 -18.44 8.92
N ALA A 195 -31.44 -19.25 9.77
CA ALA A 195 -32.28 -18.78 10.86
C ALA A 195 -31.50 -18.31 12.11
N ILE A 196 -30.20 -18.62 12.23
CA ILE A 196 -29.37 -18.11 13.33
C ILE A 196 -29.38 -16.59 13.28
N GLY A 197 -29.73 -15.90 14.37
CA GLY A 197 -29.72 -14.45 14.46
C GLY A 197 -28.40 -13.86 14.99
N GLY A 198 -28.38 -12.55 15.21
CA GLY A 198 -27.30 -11.87 15.96
C GLY A 198 -25.97 -11.78 15.19
N LYS A 199 -24.87 -11.78 15.97
CA LYS A 199 -23.50 -11.62 15.46
C LYS A 199 -22.97 -12.95 14.90
N PHE A 200 -23.43 -13.29 13.70
CA PHE A 200 -23.15 -14.58 13.05
C PHE A 200 -21.64 -14.83 12.83
N ASP A 201 -20.88 -13.80 12.50
CA ASP A 201 -19.43 -13.87 12.36
C ASP A 201 -18.71 -14.24 13.67
N TYR A 202 -19.25 -13.83 14.82
CA TYR A 202 -18.76 -14.26 16.13
C TYR A 202 -19.20 -15.69 16.46
N TYR A 203 -20.41 -16.09 16.08
CA TYR A 203 -20.84 -17.48 16.21
C TYR A 203 -19.92 -18.43 15.40
N CYS A 204 -19.59 -18.06 14.16
CA CYS A 204 -18.65 -18.82 13.33
C CYS A 204 -17.21 -18.79 13.88
N TRP A 205 -16.81 -17.73 14.59
CA TRP A 205 -15.53 -17.72 15.32
C TRP A 205 -15.47 -18.85 16.34
N ASP A 206 -16.52 -19.02 17.15
CA ASP A 206 -16.57 -20.06 18.18
C ASP A 206 -16.63 -21.47 17.58
N ILE A 207 -17.31 -21.62 16.44
CA ILE A 207 -17.29 -22.86 15.65
C ILE A 207 -15.87 -23.15 15.17
N TYR A 208 -15.23 -22.19 14.50
CA TYR A 208 -13.89 -22.34 13.95
C TYR A 208 -12.85 -22.72 15.02
N ALA A 209 -12.95 -22.14 16.22
CA ALA A 209 -12.06 -22.47 17.33
C ALA A 209 -12.20 -23.94 17.80
N ARG A 210 -13.43 -24.47 17.81
CA ARG A 210 -13.73 -25.84 18.27
C ARG A 210 -13.45 -26.91 17.21
N VAL A 211 -13.47 -26.55 15.92
CA VAL A 211 -13.22 -27.47 14.80
C VAL A 211 -11.83 -28.11 14.87
N ALA A 212 -10.81 -27.39 15.36
CA ALA A 212 -9.48 -27.95 15.54
C ALA A 212 -9.46 -29.13 16.54
N ASP A 213 -10.23 -29.06 17.62
CA ASP A 213 -10.39 -30.15 18.57
C ASP A 213 -11.16 -31.32 17.96
N PHE A 214 -12.20 -31.04 17.19
CA PHE A 214 -12.94 -32.06 16.46
C PHE A 214 -12.05 -32.88 15.53
N TYR A 215 -11.14 -32.22 14.79
CA TYR A 215 -10.18 -32.93 13.93
C TYR A 215 -9.16 -33.77 14.71
N ARG A 216 -8.80 -33.38 15.94
CA ARG A 216 -7.87 -34.14 16.77
C ARG A 216 -8.46 -35.42 17.34
N GLN A 217 -9.79 -35.55 17.36
CA GLN A 217 -10.47 -36.72 17.94
C GLN A 217 -10.34 -37.98 17.08
N SER A 218 -10.23 -37.85 15.75
CA SER A 218 -10.02 -39.01 14.85
C SER A 218 -9.48 -38.60 13.49
N GLU A 219 -8.74 -39.49 12.83
CA GLU A 219 -8.33 -39.31 11.43
C GLU A 219 -9.54 -39.23 10.47
N GLU A 220 -10.65 -39.88 10.83
CA GLU A 220 -11.89 -39.80 10.07
C GLU A 220 -12.47 -38.37 10.10
N ASN A 221 -12.44 -37.71 11.26
CA ASN A 221 -12.90 -36.33 11.39
C ASN A 221 -12.06 -35.38 10.52
N LEU A 222 -10.74 -35.58 10.48
CA LEU A 222 -9.84 -34.77 9.67
C LEU A 222 -10.14 -34.88 8.16
N LYS A 223 -10.61 -36.05 7.68
CA LYS A 223 -10.96 -36.24 6.26
C LYS A 223 -12.12 -35.33 5.82
N TRP A 224 -13.01 -34.94 6.74
CA TRP A 224 -14.13 -34.05 6.42
C TRP A 224 -13.67 -32.70 5.86
N ARG A 225 -12.51 -32.18 6.27
CA ARG A 225 -11.96 -30.94 5.71
C ARG A 225 -11.76 -31.07 4.20
N SER A 226 -11.04 -32.12 3.77
CA SER A 226 -10.73 -32.32 2.35
C SER A 226 -11.99 -32.62 1.54
N LEU A 227 -12.92 -33.41 2.08
CA LEU A 227 -14.19 -33.73 1.43
C LEU A 227 -15.06 -32.47 1.27
N THR A 228 -15.11 -31.62 2.29
CA THR A 228 -15.87 -30.36 2.27
C THR A 228 -15.25 -29.39 1.28
N LEU A 229 -13.92 -29.26 1.25
CA LEU A 229 -13.23 -28.40 0.28
C LEU A 229 -13.52 -28.84 -1.16
N GLN A 230 -13.41 -30.14 -1.45
CA GLN A 230 -13.76 -30.70 -2.76
C GLN A 230 -15.22 -30.45 -3.13
N ALA A 231 -16.14 -30.56 -2.17
CA ALA A 231 -17.55 -30.25 -2.40
C ALA A 231 -17.76 -28.76 -2.71
N ILE A 232 -17.09 -27.86 -1.99
CA ILE A 232 -17.16 -26.41 -2.24
C ILE A 232 -16.64 -26.10 -3.65
N GLU A 233 -15.47 -26.63 -4.02
CA GLU A 233 -14.84 -26.42 -5.33
C GLU A 233 -15.67 -27.00 -6.49
N ALA A 234 -16.30 -28.17 -6.28
CA ALA A 234 -17.17 -28.78 -7.29
C ALA A 234 -18.43 -27.93 -7.57
N GLY A 235 -18.89 -27.16 -6.58
CA GLY A 235 -20.08 -26.33 -6.68
C GLY A 235 -21.38 -27.13 -6.85
N ASN A 236 -22.50 -26.41 -6.96
CA ASN A 236 -23.83 -26.98 -7.28
C ASN A 236 -24.30 -28.14 -6.36
N ASN A 237 -23.88 -28.15 -5.10
CA ASN A 237 -24.28 -29.15 -4.10
C ASN A 237 -24.63 -28.46 -2.76
N PRO A 238 -25.31 -29.16 -1.83
CA PRO A 238 -25.77 -28.56 -0.58
C PRO A 238 -24.63 -27.95 0.27
N THR A 239 -23.48 -28.60 0.33
CA THR A 239 -22.32 -28.11 1.09
C THR A 239 -21.74 -26.84 0.48
N ALA A 240 -21.66 -26.75 -0.86
CA ALA A 240 -21.26 -25.52 -1.54
C ALA A 240 -22.25 -24.36 -1.31
N GLN A 241 -23.56 -24.64 -1.31
CA GLN A 241 -24.59 -23.64 -1.00
C GLN A 241 -24.50 -23.14 0.44
N LEU A 242 -24.23 -24.05 1.38
CA LEU A 242 -23.98 -23.69 2.78
C LEU A 242 -22.71 -22.85 2.93
N ALA A 243 -21.62 -23.25 2.28
CA ALA A 243 -20.37 -22.50 2.31
C ALA A 243 -20.54 -21.07 1.78
N GLU A 244 -21.20 -20.90 0.62
CA GLU A 244 -21.49 -19.59 0.05
C GLU A 244 -22.36 -18.74 0.98
N HIS A 245 -23.42 -19.34 1.57
CA HIS A 245 -24.27 -18.64 2.53
C HIS A 245 -23.48 -18.16 3.76
N VAL A 246 -22.68 -19.04 4.35
CA VAL A 246 -21.84 -18.74 5.52
C VAL A 246 -20.85 -17.62 5.18
N ALA A 247 -20.09 -17.80 4.09
CA ALA A 247 -19.07 -16.86 3.67
C ALA A 247 -19.69 -15.48 3.41
N MET A 248 -20.73 -15.38 2.58
CA MET A 248 -21.32 -14.10 2.24
C MET A 248 -21.97 -13.41 3.43
N ARG A 249 -22.55 -14.17 4.36
CA ARG A 249 -23.10 -13.60 5.59
C ARG A 249 -22.01 -13.01 6.50
N ILE A 250 -20.85 -13.67 6.59
CA ILE A 250 -19.70 -13.15 7.33
C ILE A 250 -19.09 -11.93 6.63
N VAL A 251 -19.00 -11.94 5.30
CA VAL A 251 -18.56 -10.77 4.51
C VAL A 251 -19.43 -9.55 4.81
N GLN A 252 -20.76 -9.71 4.87
CA GLN A 252 -21.64 -8.59 5.24
C GLN A 252 -21.34 -8.04 6.65
N ALA A 253 -21.02 -8.91 7.61
CA ALA A 253 -20.62 -8.48 8.95
C ALA A 253 -19.25 -7.77 8.94
N HIS A 254 -18.30 -8.22 8.12
CA HIS A 254 -17.03 -7.53 7.91
C HIS A 254 -17.24 -6.14 7.30
N LEU A 255 -18.02 -6.04 6.22
CA LEU A 255 -18.34 -4.76 5.58
C LEU A 255 -19.00 -3.79 6.55
N ALA A 256 -19.98 -4.25 7.35
CA ALA A 256 -20.60 -3.44 8.39
C ALA A 256 -19.59 -2.98 9.46
N THR A 257 -18.65 -3.84 9.84
CA THR A 257 -17.57 -3.50 10.79
C THR A 257 -16.62 -2.45 10.20
N MET A 258 -16.25 -2.58 8.93
CA MET A 258 -15.36 -1.65 8.24
C MET A 258 -16.03 -0.30 7.97
N ALA A 259 -17.32 -0.29 7.61
CA ALA A 259 -18.09 0.92 7.44
C ALA A 259 -18.15 1.76 8.73
N ARG A 260 -18.23 1.13 9.91
CA ARG A 260 -18.19 1.82 11.21
C ARG A 260 -16.91 2.60 11.48
N ILE A 261 -15.81 2.22 10.82
CA ILE A 261 -14.51 2.92 10.91
C ILE A 261 -14.19 3.69 9.62
N ASN A 262 -15.21 3.96 8.79
CA ASN A 262 -15.13 4.71 7.55
C ASN A 262 -14.28 4.06 6.43
N VAL A 263 -14.07 2.74 6.49
CA VAL A 263 -13.35 1.98 5.46
C VAL A 263 -14.35 1.40 4.45
N HIS A 264 -14.12 1.62 3.16
CA HIS A 264 -15.02 1.24 2.07
C HIS A 264 -14.24 0.59 0.92
N TYR A 265 -14.92 -0.22 0.11
CA TYR A 265 -14.34 -1.00 -0.99
C TYR A 265 -15.14 -0.77 -2.26
N ASP A 266 -14.45 -0.73 -3.40
CA ASP A 266 -15.06 -0.54 -4.72
C ASP A 266 -15.38 -1.90 -5.38
N LEU A 267 -14.54 -2.91 -5.15
CA LEU A 267 -14.71 -4.26 -5.69
C LEU A 267 -14.35 -5.33 -4.64
N LEU A 268 -15.10 -6.43 -4.66
CA LEU A 268 -14.86 -7.60 -3.82
C LEU A 268 -14.57 -8.83 -4.71
N PRO A 269 -13.33 -9.02 -5.19
CA PRO A 269 -12.98 -10.22 -5.96
C PRO A 269 -13.16 -11.46 -5.08
N ARG A 270 -13.94 -12.46 -5.52
CA ARG A 270 -14.09 -13.72 -4.78
C ARG A 270 -13.36 -14.84 -5.49
N GLU A 271 -12.75 -15.73 -4.71
CA GLU A 271 -12.01 -16.89 -5.23
C GLU A 271 -12.91 -17.78 -6.10
N SER A 272 -14.18 -17.95 -5.71
CA SER A 272 -15.15 -18.67 -6.54
C SER A 272 -15.31 -18.12 -7.96
N GLU A 273 -15.29 -16.79 -8.18
CA GLU A 273 -15.31 -16.23 -9.53
C GLU A 273 -13.99 -16.44 -10.26
N ILE A 274 -12.86 -16.32 -9.57
CA ILE A 274 -11.53 -16.51 -10.15
C ILE A 274 -11.42 -17.94 -10.70
N LEU A 275 -11.90 -18.93 -9.94
CA LEU A 275 -11.99 -20.33 -10.35
C LEU A 275 -12.98 -20.52 -11.50
N HIS A 276 -14.21 -20.01 -11.38
CA HIS A 276 -15.25 -20.18 -12.40
C HIS A 276 -14.89 -19.54 -13.75
N LEU A 277 -14.27 -18.35 -13.71
CA LEU A 277 -13.79 -17.61 -14.88
C LEU A 277 -12.43 -18.09 -15.37
N ARG A 278 -11.86 -19.14 -14.75
CA ARG A 278 -10.62 -19.81 -15.17
C ARG A 278 -9.43 -18.85 -15.29
N PHE A 279 -9.32 -17.91 -14.34
CA PHE A 279 -8.24 -16.92 -14.33
C PHE A 279 -6.87 -17.61 -14.27
N TRP A 280 -6.75 -18.69 -13.51
CA TRP A 280 -5.52 -19.48 -13.44
C TRP A 280 -5.14 -20.09 -14.79
N GLU A 281 -6.10 -20.68 -15.52
CA GLU A 281 -5.82 -21.25 -16.85
C GLU A 281 -5.30 -20.17 -17.80
N LYS A 282 -5.92 -18.98 -17.77
CA LYS A 282 -5.48 -17.85 -18.60
C LYS A 282 -4.10 -17.34 -18.21
N ALA A 283 -3.82 -17.19 -16.92
CA ALA A 283 -2.50 -16.80 -16.42
C ALA A 283 -1.43 -17.84 -16.79
N TYR A 284 -1.73 -19.12 -16.63
CA TYR A 284 -0.85 -20.23 -17.00
C TYR A 284 -0.49 -20.20 -18.49
N GLN A 285 -1.47 -19.99 -19.38
CA GLN A 285 -1.19 -19.88 -20.82
C GLN A 285 -0.29 -18.67 -21.13
N LEU A 286 -0.56 -17.51 -20.55
CA LEU A 286 0.29 -16.32 -20.74
C LEU A 286 1.73 -16.54 -20.27
N LEU A 287 1.91 -17.21 -19.12
CA LEU A 287 3.24 -17.55 -18.60
C LEU A 287 3.96 -18.52 -19.55
N LYS A 288 3.24 -19.51 -20.09
CA LYS A 288 3.80 -20.48 -21.04
C LYS A 288 4.18 -19.83 -22.37
N GLU A 289 3.32 -18.98 -22.93
CA GLU A 289 3.55 -18.24 -24.18
C GLU A 289 4.77 -17.31 -24.09
N ARG A 290 5.00 -16.71 -22.91
CA ARG A 290 6.17 -15.87 -22.63
C ARG A 290 7.44 -16.65 -22.31
N GLY A 291 7.37 -17.99 -22.23
CA GLY A 291 8.51 -18.85 -21.91
C GLY A 291 9.06 -18.66 -20.49
N VAL A 292 8.29 -18.05 -19.58
CA VAL A 292 8.73 -17.82 -18.19
C VAL A 292 8.49 -19.02 -17.27
N ILE A 293 7.66 -19.97 -17.73
CA ILE A 293 7.49 -21.28 -17.09
C ILE A 293 7.75 -22.40 -18.10
N TYR A 294 8.30 -23.51 -17.62
CA TYR A 294 8.51 -24.72 -18.41
C TYR A 294 8.27 -25.94 -17.51
N PHE A 295 7.88 -27.05 -18.13
CA PHE A 295 7.75 -28.31 -17.42
C PHE A 295 9.15 -28.93 -17.26
N VAL A 296 9.55 -29.19 -16.01
CA VAL A 296 10.82 -29.84 -15.71
C VAL A 296 10.65 -31.34 -15.88
N ASP A 297 11.25 -31.91 -16.92
CA ASP A 297 11.17 -33.33 -17.24
C ASP A 297 12.30 -34.17 -16.64
N GLN A 298 13.35 -33.56 -16.07
CA GLN A 298 14.47 -34.23 -15.40
C GLN A 298 15.01 -33.39 -14.22
N GLY A 299 15.41 -34.04 -13.11
CA GLY A 299 16.07 -33.37 -11.98
C GLY A 299 15.60 -33.85 -10.59
N LYS A 300 16.16 -33.24 -9.53
CA LYS A 300 15.87 -33.58 -8.11
C LYS A 300 14.43 -33.29 -7.66
N ASN A 301 13.65 -32.53 -8.44
CA ASN A 301 12.30 -32.10 -8.12
C ASN A 301 11.24 -32.79 -9.02
N ARG A 302 11.53 -34.02 -9.48
CA ARG A 302 10.59 -34.84 -10.25
C ARG A 302 9.71 -35.67 -9.33
#